data_AF-A0AA39LWC0-F1
#
_entry.id   AF-A0AA39LWC0-F1
#
_cell.length_a   1.000
_cell.length_b   1.000
_cell.length_c   1.000
_cell.angle_alpha   90.00
_cell.angle_beta   90.00
_cell.angle_gamma   90.00
#
_symmetry.space_group_name_H-M   'P 1'
#
loop_
_entity.id
_entity.type
_entity.pdbx_description
1 polymer ?
#
loop_
_entity_poly.entity_id
_entity_poly.type
_entity_poly.pdbx_seq_one_letter_code
_entity_poly.pdbx_strand_id
1 'polypeptide(L)'
;MRSLELTVVALCVHLMTLRAQPYPVSLEPWHCGTDSYSFSSAISRKLFGFGCRADLTAARINQCCLSHDRCYCTLSESRFNCDRTFCDCLRSVTQDDNFFCRVILMESTCFLASKFGDSPYQECSADFLSRIGLPPRAGVLGRWNRRR
;
A
#
# COMPACT_ATOMS: atom_id res chain seq x y z
N MET A 1 15.48 -50.01 9.29
CA MET A 1 14.47 -49.06 9.84
C MET A 1 15.01 -47.65 10.05
N ARG A 2 16.30 -47.42 10.37
CA ARG A 2 16.84 -46.06 10.57
C ARG A 2 17.04 -45.24 9.28
N SER A 3 17.31 -45.88 8.15
CA SER A 3 17.60 -45.18 6.89
C SER A 3 16.38 -44.56 6.21
N LEU A 4 15.18 -45.14 6.41
CA LEU A 4 13.93 -44.64 5.83
C LEU A 4 13.46 -43.35 6.54
N GLU A 5 13.61 -43.30 7.86
CA GLU A 5 13.29 -42.14 8.71
C GLU A 5 14.15 -40.92 8.34
N LEU A 6 15.46 -41.12 8.12
CA LEU A 6 16.35 -40.03 7.71
C LEU A 6 15.99 -39.47 6.33
N THR A 7 15.60 -40.33 5.38
CA THR A 7 15.17 -39.87 4.05
C THR A 7 13.86 -39.10 4.08
N VAL A 8 12.90 -39.50 4.93
CA VAL A 8 11.62 -38.79 5.08
C VAL A 8 11.83 -37.41 5.71
N VAL A 9 12.66 -37.31 6.76
CA VAL A 9 13.00 -36.02 7.38
C VAL A 9 13.72 -35.11 6.39
N ALA A 10 14.67 -35.63 5.60
CA ALA A 10 15.39 -34.85 4.60
C ALA A 10 14.47 -34.30 3.48
N LEU A 11 13.50 -35.11 3.02
CA LEU A 11 12.48 -34.71 2.05
C LEU A 11 11.54 -33.65 2.64
N CYS A 12 11.09 -33.80 3.89
CA CYS A 12 10.26 -32.81 4.58
C CYS A 12 11.00 -31.48 4.75
N VAL A 13 12.28 -31.49 5.12
CA VAL A 13 13.12 -30.28 5.22
C VAL A 13 13.28 -29.61 3.86
N HIS A 14 13.53 -30.37 2.78
CA HIS A 14 13.60 -29.82 1.42
C HIS A 14 12.26 -29.24 0.94
N LEU A 15 11.12 -29.88 1.25
CA LEU A 15 9.79 -29.36 0.94
C LEU A 15 9.44 -28.09 1.74
N MET A 16 9.99 -27.92 2.95
CA MET A 16 9.82 -26.70 3.74
C MET A 16 10.73 -25.56 3.27
N THR A 17 11.92 -25.84 2.72
CA THR A 17 12.82 -24.81 2.17
C THR A 17 12.40 -24.32 0.78
N LEU A 18 11.68 -25.14 -0.02
CA LEU A 18 11.14 -24.75 -1.33
C LEU A 18 10.05 -23.67 -1.29
N ARG A 19 9.49 -23.34 -0.12
CA ARG A 19 8.47 -22.27 0.04
C ARG A 19 9.02 -20.94 0.55
N ALA A 20 10.27 -20.88 0.99
CA ALA A 20 10.91 -19.62 1.33
C ALA A 20 11.60 -19.06 0.08
N GLN A 21 10.80 -18.65 -0.92
CA GLN A 21 11.32 -17.69 -1.89
C GLN A 21 11.69 -16.43 -1.10
N PRO A 22 12.96 -15.97 -1.14
CA PRO A 22 13.25 -14.61 -0.75
C PRO A 22 12.57 -13.74 -1.80
N TYR A 23 11.32 -13.34 -1.54
CA TYR A 23 10.74 -12.22 -2.24
C TYR A 23 11.73 -11.08 -2.02
N PRO A 24 12.30 -10.48 -3.10
CA PRO A 24 13.04 -9.26 -2.92
C PRO A 24 12.05 -8.31 -2.25
N VAL A 25 12.34 -7.94 -1.00
CA VAL A 25 11.70 -6.81 -0.36
C VAL A 25 12.15 -5.61 -1.19
N SER A 26 11.44 -5.37 -2.29
CA SER A 26 11.48 -4.10 -2.97
C SER A 26 11.16 -3.10 -1.86
N LEU A 27 12.11 -2.23 -1.55
CA LEU A 27 11.87 -1.07 -0.70
C LEU A 27 10.97 -0.12 -1.50
N GLU A 28 9.76 -0.58 -1.80
CA GLU A 28 8.79 0.24 -2.50
C GLU A 28 8.57 1.51 -1.68
N PRO A 29 8.51 2.68 -2.35
CA PRO A 29 8.19 3.92 -1.69
C PRO A 29 6.90 3.75 -0.87
N TRP A 30 6.87 4.38 0.31
CA TRP A 30 5.65 4.34 1.11
C TRP A 30 4.62 5.31 0.54
N HIS A 31 3.45 4.81 0.19
CA HIS A 31 2.38 5.50 -0.54
C HIS A 31 1.22 5.93 0.36
N CYS A 32 1.00 5.30 1.50
CA CYS A 32 -0.12 5.71 2.36
C CYS A 32 0.09 7.11 2.93
N GLY A 33 -0.69 8.10 2.52
CA GLY A 33 -0.59 9.49 2.95
C GLY A 33 -0.93 10.43 1.79
N THR A 34 -0.71 11.73 1.97
CA THR A 34 -0.91 12.73 0.91
C THR A 34 0.04 13.90 1.07
N ASP A 35 0.44 14.50 -0.05
CA ASP A 35 1.21 15.75 -0.07
C ASP A 35 0.38 16.96 0.42
N SER A 36 -0.96 16.84 0.47
CA SER A 36 -1.86 17.88 1.02
C SER A 36 -1.71 18.05 2.54
N TYR A 37 -1.24 17.01 3.25
CA TYR A 37 -1.00 17.03 4.69
C TYR A 37 0.44 16.62 4.99
N SER A 38 1.26 17.61 5.36
CA SER A 38 2.67 17.40 5.72
C SER A 38 2.83 16.27 6.73
N PHE A 39 3.86 15.44 6.51
CA PHE A 39 4.22 14.28 7.35
C PHE A 39 3.21 13.13 7.38
N SER A 40 2.05 13.22 6.73
CA SER A 40 1.03 12.15 6.75
C SER A 40 1.61 10.80 6.33
N SER A 41 2.43 10.77 5.28
CA SER A 41 3.10 9.55 4.80
C SER A 41 4.14 8.99 5.78
N ALA A 42 4.87 9.86 6.48
CA ALA A 42 5.85 9.42 7.47
C ALA A 42 5.17 8.87 8.74
N ILE A 43 4.08 9.51 9.17
CA ILE A 43 3.30 9.11 10.33
C ILE A 43 2.61 7.77 10.06
N SER A 44 1.92 7.62 8.93
CA SER A 44 1.25 6.37 8.57
C SER A 44 2.24 5.21 8.50
N ARG A 45 3.42 5.39 7.88
CA ARG A 45 4.48 4.38 7.84
C ARG A 45 4.88 3.91 9.23
N LYS A 46 5.09 4.85 10.16
CA LYS A 46 5.45 4.52 11.55
C LYS A 46 4.31 3.80 12.27
N LEU A 47 3.08 4.27 12.13
CA LEU A 47 1.91 3.67 12.77
C LEU A 47 1.68 2.23 12.30
N PHE A 48 1.71 1.98 10.99
CA PHE A 48 1.54 0.63 10.45
C PHE A 48 2.75 -0.27 10.75
N GLY A 49 3.96 0.26 10.70
CA GLY A 49 5.17 -0.50 11.06
C GLY A 49 5.21 -0.91 12.54
N PHE A 50 4.66 -0.10 13.45
CA PHE A 50 4.56 -0.43 14.87
C PHE A 50 3.32 -1.26 15.20
N GLY A 51 2.19 -0.95 14.56
CA GLY A 51 0.88 -1.44 14.95
C GLY A 51 0.43 -2.71 14.24
N CYS A 52 1.09 -3.14 13.18
CA CYS A 52 0.77 -4.36 12.44
C CYS A 52 1.85 -5.44 12.64
N ARG A 53 1.44 -6.70 12.58
CA ARG A 53 2.35 -7.85 12.71
C ARG A 53 2.89 -8.18 11.32
N ALA A 54 4.21 -8.24 11.22
CA ALA A 54 4.98 -8.58 10.03
C ALA A 54 5.10 -7.46 8.97
N ASP A 55 6.30 -7.35 8.40
CA ASP A 55 6.63 -6.47 7.28
C ASP A 55 5.74 -6.74 6.05
N LEU A 56 5.25 -7.97 5.92
CA LEU A 56 4.35 -8.38 4.83
C LEU A 56 3.00 -7.67 4.88
N THR A 57 2.39 -7.48 6.05
CA THR A 57 1.12 -6.76 6.16
C THR A 57 1.30 -5.29 5.80
N ALA A 58 2.37 -4.66 6.29
CA ALA A 58 2.69 -3.27 5.94
C ALA A 58 2.92 -3.10 4.43
N ALA A 59 3.63 -4.02 3.77
CA ALA A 59 3.82 -3.99 2.32
C ALA A 59 2.49 -4.11 1.55
N ARG A 60 1.57 -4.98 2.00
CA ARG A 60 0.25 -5.14 1.38
C ARG A 60 -0.65 -3.91 1.59
N ILE A 61 -0.62 -3.30 2.78
CA ILE A 61 -1.28 -2.02 3.05
C ILE A 61 -0.75 -0.93 2.11
N ASN A 62 0.57 -0.89 1.92
CA ASN A 62 1.20 0.06 1.00
C ASN A 62 0.68 -0.09 -0.44
N GLN A 63 0.47 -1.32 -0.90
CA GLN A 63 -0.13 -1.59 -2.21
C GLN A 63 -1.58 -1.11 -2.31
N CYS A 64 -2.39 -1.28 -1.24
CA CYS A 64 -3.74 -0.73 -1.21
C CYS A 64 -3.73 0.80 -1.41
N CYS A 65 -2.80 1.49 -0.75
CA CYS A 65 -2.65 2.95 -0.88
C CYS A 65 -2.20 3.36 -2.28
N LEU A 66 -1.21 2.67 -2.87
CA LEU A 66 -0.78 2.92 -4.24
C LEU A 66 -1.94 2.74 -5.25
N SER A 67 -2.76 1.70 -5.08
CA SER A 67 -3.93 1.47 -5.94
C SER A 67 -4.99 2.57 -5.77
N HIS A 68 -5.19 3.06 -4.55
CA HIS A 68 -6.12 4.15 -4.24
C HIS A 68 -5.67 5.47 -4.89
N ASP A 69 -4.40 5.83 -4.74
CA ASP A 69 -3.81 7.02 -5.36
C ASP A 69 -3.94 6.98 -6.89
N ARG A 70 -3.71 5.81 -7.49
CA ARG A 70 -3.92 5.61 -8.94
C ARG A 70 -5.38 5.80 -9.33
N CYS A 71 -6.33 5.30 -8.54
CA CYS A 71 -7.75 5.50 -8.79
C CYS A 71 -8.11 7.00 -8.74
N TYR A 72 -7.63 7.72 -7.73
CA TYR A 72 -7.79 9.17 -7.60
C TYR A 72 -7.20 9.95 -8.78
N CYS A 73 -6.11 9.46 -9.37
CA CYS A 73 -5.44 10.16 -10.45
C CYS A 73 -5.90 9.80 -11.87
N THR A 74 -6.40 8.58 -12.08
CA THR A 74 -6.87 8.10 -13.38
C THR A 74 -8.29 8.54 -13.70
N LEU A 75 -9.11 8.83 -12.68
CA LEU A 75 -10.48 9.32 -12.82
C LEU A 75 -11.41 8.37 -13.60
N SER A 76 -11.08 7.08 -13.64
CA SER A 76 -11.94 6.05 -14.22
C SER A 76 -13.16 5.74 -13.35
N GLU A 77 -13.10 6.10 -12.06
CA GLU A 77 -14.15 5.84 -11.08
C GLU A 77 -14.44 7.09 -10.23
N SER A 78 -15.58 7.10 -9.55
CA SER A 78 -15.91 8.14 -8.57
C SER A 78 -15.03 8.00 -7.31
N ARG A 79 -14.82 9.11 -6.60
CA ARG A 79 -14.15 9.11 -5.29
C ARG A 79 -14.72 8.05 -4.35
N PHE A 80 -16.05 7.97 -4.26
CA PHE A 80 -16.75 6.98 -3.43
C PHE A 80 -16.35 5.54 -3.78
N ASN A 81 -16.25 5.21 -5.06
CA ASN A 81 -15.85 3.87 -5.48
C ASN A 81 -14.37 3.60 -5.19
N CYS A 82 -13.49 4.58 -5.43
CA CYS A 82 -12.08 4.48 -5.06
C CYS A 82 -11.92 4.24 -3.55
N ASP A 83 -12.61 5.02 -2.71
CA ASP A 83 -12.55 4.93 -1.25
C ASP A 83 -13.11 3.58 -0.76
N ARG A 84 -14.24 3.13 -1.31
CA ARG A 84 -14.82 1.82 -0.98
C ARG A 84 -13.83 0.69 -1.29
N THR A 85 -13.30 0.64 -2.51
CA THR A 85 -12.34 -0.39 -2.93
C THR A 85 -11.07 -0.35 -2.08
N PHE A 86 -10.61 0.84 -1.70
CA PHE A 86 -9.49 1.02 -0.79
C PHE A 86 -9.77 0.43 0.60
N CYS A 87 -10.92 0.76 1.20
CA CYS A 87 -11.32 0.23 2.49
C CYS A 87 -11.48 -1.31 2.47
N ASP A 88 -12.03 -1.86 1.41
CA ASP A 88 -12.16 -3.32 1.22
C ASP A 88 -10.77 -3.98 1.11
N CYS A 89 -9.84 -3.35 0.38
CA CYS A 89 -8.45 -3.79 0.30
C CYS A 89 -7.80 -3.82 1.69
N LEU A 90 -7.89 -2.73 2.46
CA LEU A 90 -7.31 -2.67 3.81
C LEU A 90 -7.92 -3.73 4.74
N ARG A 91 -9.23 -3.92 4.70
CA ARG A 91 -9.92 -4.93 5.53
C ARG A 91 -9.47 -6.34 5.19
N SER A 92 -9.28 -6.64 3.89
CA SER A 92 -8.78 -7.94 3.43
C SER A 92 -7.33 -8.19 3.88
N VAL A 93 -6.42 -7.22 3.69
CA VAL A 93 -4.99 -7.43 3.99
C VAL A 93 -4.68 -7.45 5.49
N THR A 94 -5.57 -6.89 6.33
CA THR A 94 -5.40 -6.84 7.79
C THR A 94 -6.24 -7.88 8.56
N GLN A 95 -7.05 -8.69 7.87
CA GLN A 95 -8.03 -9.60 8.51
C GLN A 95 -7.40 -10.56 9.54
N ASP A 96 -6.19 -11.05 9.25
CA ASP A 96 -5.44 -12.02 10.06
C ASP A 96 -4.42 -11.34 11.01
N ASP A 97 -4.33 -10.00 11.00
CA ASP A 97 -3.43 -9.25 11.86
C ASP A 97 -4.02 -9.06 13.28
N ASN A 98 -3.29 -8.38 14.16
CA ASN A 98 -3.69 -8.08 15.51
C ASN A 98 -4.85 -7.08 15.53
N PHE A 99 -5.55 -7.03 16.66
CA PHE A 99 -6.71 -6.18 16.86
C PHE A 99 -6.41 -4.70 16.57
N PHE A 100 -5.25 -4.19 16.99
CA PHE A 100 -4.88 -2.80 16.79
C PHE A 100 -4.71 -2.46 15.30
N CYS A 101 -4.00 -3.28 14.53
CA CYS A 101 -3.88 -3.13 13.08
C CYS A 101 -5.24 -3.22 12.38
N ARG A 102 -5.97 -4.32 12.64
CA ARG A 102 -7.21 -4.67 11.93
C ARG A 102 -8.37 -3.75 12.24
N VAL A 103 -8.50 -3.26 13.48
CA VAL A 103 -9.68 -2.50 13.90
C VAL A 103 -9.37 -1.03 14.07
N ILE A 104 -8.20 -0.68 14.63
CA ILE A 104 -7.90 0.72 14.93
C ILE A 104 -7.25 1.39 13.72
N LEU A 105 -6.12 0.86 13.24
CA LEU A 105 -5.39 1.51 12.15
C LEU A 105 -6.13 1.43 10.81
N MET A 106 -6.68 0.25 10.49
CA MET A 106 -7.44 0.06 9.26
C MET A 106 -8.67 0.97 9.18
N GLU A 107 -9.58 0.92 10.16
CA GLU A 107 -10.82 1.71 10.12
C GLU A 107 -10.52 3.22 10.17
N SER A 108 -9.53 3.64 10.97
CA SER A 108 -9.11 5.05 11.01
C SER A 108 -8.59 5.50 9.64
N THR A 109 -7.81 4.67 8.95
CA THR A 109 -7.26 5.01 7.64
C THR A 109 -8.35 5.09 6.57
N CYS A 110 -9.29 4.14 6.57
CA CYS A 110 -10.46 4.17 5.71
C CYS A 110 -11.33 5.43 5.96
N PHE A 111 -11.59 5.74 7.23
CA PHE A 111 -12.33 6.93 7.63
C PHE A 111 -11.65 8.21 7.17
N LEU A 112 -10.33 8.32 7.37
CA LEU A 112 -9.56 9.50 6.96
C LEU A 112 -9.61 9.70 5.44
N ALA A 113 -9.46 8.65 4.65
CA ALA A 113 -9.59 8.73 3.19
C ALA A 113 -11.00 9.18 2.79
N SER A 114 -12.05 8.59 3.38
CA SER A 114 -13.43 8.92 3.02
C SER A 114 -13.83 10.36 3.42
N LYS A 115 -13.32 10.85 4.56
CA LYS A 115 -13.67 12.18 5.11
C LYS A 115 -12.80 13.31 4.61
N PHE A 116 -11.52 13.08 4.41
CA PHE A 116 -10.54 14.11 4.04
C PHE A 116 -9.98 13.92 2.63
N GLY A 117 -10.46 12.91 1.89
CA GLY A 117 -10.05 12.61 0.52
C GLY A 117 -10.51 13.62 -0.53
N ASP A 118 -11.38 14.58 -0.19
CA ASP A 118 -11.87 15.59 -1.15
C ASP A 118 -10.75 16.46 -1.73
N SER A 119 -9.77 16.87 -0.90
CA SER A 119 -8.61 17.63 -1.38
C SER A 119 -7.70 16.79 -2.29
N PRO A 120 -7.18 15.62 -1.88
CA PRO A 120 -6.30 14.83 -2.74
C PRO A 120 -7.00 14.22 -3.96
N TYR A 121 -8.33 14.11 -3.97
CA TYR A 121 -9.06 13.62 -5.13
C TYR A 121 -8.88 14.56 -6.32
N GLN A 122 -8.37 14.02 -7.43
CA GLN A 122 -8.01 14.74 -8.66
C GLN A 122 -6.81 15.71 -8.57
N GLU A 123 -6.27 15.98 -7.37
CA GLU A 123 -5.06 16.81 -7.15
C GLU A 123 -3.77 16.01 -7.40
N CYS A 124 -3.50 15.69 -8.67
CA CYS A 124 -2.33 14.89 -9.05
C CYS A 124 -1.26 15.75 -9.73
N SER A 125 -0.32 16.28 -8.94
CA SER A 125 0.87 16.99 -9.44
C SER A 125 1.75 16.08 -10.28
N ALA A 126 2.64 16.64 -11.11
CA ALA A 126 3.57 15.84 -11.92
C ALA A 126 4.48 14.96 -11.04
N ASP A 127 4.97 15.51 -9.93
CA ASP A 127 5.82 14.79 -8.98
C ASP A 127 5.05 13.64 -8.33
N PHE A 128 3.79 13.88 -7.96
CA PHE A 128 2.92 12.85 -7.38
C PHE A 128 2.66 11.71 -8.38
N LEU A 129 2.29 12.04 -9.63
CA LEU A 129 2.08 11.06 -10.71
C LEU A 129 3.32 10.20 -10.95
N SER A 130 4.52 10.81 -10.93
CA SER A 130 5.78 10.08 -11.06
C SER A 130 6.00 9.09 -9.91
N ARG A 131 5.63 9.44 -8.66
CA ARG A 131 5.78 8.55 -7.50
C ARG A 131 4.88 7.33 -7.60
N ILE A 132 3.68 7.46 -8.15
CA ILE A 132 2.71 6.36 -8.28
C ILE A 132 2.81 5.61 -9.62
N GLY A 133 3.77 5.96 -10.47
CA GLY A 133 4.04 5.29 -11.74
C GLY A 133 3.02 5.58 -12.84
N LEU A 134 2.40 6.77 -12.83
CA LEU A 134 1.50 7.23 -13.88
C LEU A 134 2.18 8.29 -14.77
N PRO A 135 1.85 8.35 -16.08
CA PRO A 135 2.37 9.40 -16.95
C PRO A 135 1.82 10.78 -16.53
N PRO A 136 2.56 11.88 -16.77
CA PRO A 136 2.04 13.23 -16.56
C PRO A 136 0.79 13.46 -17.41
N ARG A 137 -0.26 14.08 -16.83
CA ARG A 137 -1.45 14.46 -17.61
C ARG A 137 -1.06 15.45 -18.72
N ALA A 138 -1.49 15.17 -19.95
CA ALA A 138 -1.34 16.09 -21.07
C ALA A 138 -1.97 17.44 -20.71
N GLY A 139 -1.13 18.45 -20.46
CA GLY A 139 -1.55 19.77 -19.94
C GLY A 139 -0.63 20.35 -18.85
N VAL A 140 0.12 19.53 -18.12
CA VAL A 140 1.09 20.02 -17.11
C VAL A 140 2.41 20.50 -17.75
N LEU A 141 2.82 19.88 -18.86
CA LEU A 141 3.99 20.31 -19.64
C LEU A 141 3.85 21.74 -20.21
N GLY A 142 2.62 22.21 -20.45
CA GLY A 142 2.37 23.57 -20.94
C GLY A 142 2.55 24.68 -19.89
N ARG A 143 2.63 24.33 -18.60
CA ARG A 143 2.83 25.30 -17.50
C ARG A 143 4.30 25.41 -17.06
N TRP A 144 5.09 24.34 -17.27
CA TRP A 144 6.53 24.35 -16.99
C TRP A 144 7.33 25.27 -17.93
N ASN A 145 6.83 25.48 -19.16
CA ASN A 145 7.51 26.33 -20.15
C ASN A 145 7.22 27.83 -20.01
N ARG A 146 6.54 28.26 -18.94
CA ARG A 146 6.17 29.68 -18.70
C ARG A 146 6.79 30.28 -17.44
N ARG A 147 7.71 29.54 -16.79
CA ARG A 147 8.49 30.01 -15.62
C ARG A 147 10.00 29.84 -15.87
N ARG A 148 10.48 30.33 -17.01
CA ARG A 148 11.88 30.73 -17.19
C ARG A 148 11.91 32.17 -17.66
#